data_AF-A0A9E6F2N1-F1
#
_entry.id   AF-A0A9E6F2N1-F1
#
_cell.length_a   1.000
_cell.length_b   1.000
_cell.length_c   1.000
_cell.angle_alpha   90.00
_cell.angle_beta   90.00
_cell.angle_gamma   90.00
#
_symmetry.space_group_name_H-M   'P 1'
#
loop_
_entity.id
_entity.type
_entity.pdbx_description
1 polymer ?
#
loop_
_entity_poly.entity_id
_entity_poly.type
_entity_poly.pdbx_seq_one_letter_code
_entity_poly.pdbx_strand_id
1 'polypeptide(L)'
;MNRDRLQKILNASVDHKLIFGSVVSLKKGNDVWTGSAGNLSTESQYFIASTTKLYITAIILQLQSEKVLNLDDKISKGLPSGILKDLHRYKGKDYSDELTIRHLLSNTSGLPDYFEDKPGGGVILLDELRSGIDRSWTFEEAVAHSKRMTPFFKPGEKGKAHYS
;
A
#
# COMPACT_ATOMS: atom_id res chain seq x y z
N MET A 1 -5.25 -12.52 -29.66
CA MET A 1 -4.32 -11.36 -29.47
C MET A 1 -3.12 -11.51 -30.41
N ASN A 2 -2.44 -10.45 -30.85
CA ASN A 2 -1.21 -10.59 -31.66
C ASN A 2 -0.02 -10.91 -30.74
N ARG A 3 0.28 -12.20 -30.58
CA ARG A 3 1.26 -12.72 -29.61
C ARG A 3 2.70 -12.31 -29.97
N ASP A 4 3.07 -12.32 -31.25
CA ASP A 4 4.41 -11.90 -31.68
C ASP A 4 4.67 -10.43 -31.40
N ARG A 5 3.67 -9.58 -31.65
CA ARG A 5 3.75 -8.16 -31.30
C ARG A 5 3.88 -7.96 -29.79
N LEU A 6 3.12 -8.70 -28.98
CA LEU A 6 3.20 -8.63 -27.52
C LEU A 6 4.58 -9.07 -27.02
N GLN A 7 5.12 -10.18 -27.52
CA GLN A 7 6.45 -10.64 -27.15
C GLN A 7 7.54 -9.66 -27.60
N LYS A 8 7.42 -9.04 -28.78
CA LYS A 8 8.36 -8.01 -29.24
C LYS A 8 8.38 -6.78 -28.31
N ILE A 9 7.22 -6.33 -27.83
CA ILE A 9 7.12 -5.23 -26.86
C ILE A 9 7.74 -5.65 -25.53
N LEU A 10 7.45 -6.86 -25.05
CA LEU A 10 7.97 -7.37 -23.79
C LEU A 10 9.50 -7.55 -23.83
N ASN A 11 10.07 -8.06 -24.91
CA ASN A 11 11.52 -8.17 -25.07
C ASN A 11 12.19 -6.78 -25.06
N ALA A 12 11.53 -5.77 -25.63
CA ALA A 12 12.04 -4.40 -25.67
C ALA A 12 11.98 -3.67 -24.32
N SER A 13 11.27 -4.20 -23.31
CA SER A 13 11.24 -3.60 -21.96
C SER A 13 12.48 -3.95 -21.13
N VAL A 14 13.25 -4.95 -21.52
CA VAL A 14 14.47 -5.38 -20.82
C VAL A 14 15.68 -4.61 -21.36
N ASP A 15 16.36 -3.88 -20.49
CA ASP A 15 17.54 -3.06 -20.85
C ASP A 15 18.85 -3.56 -20.22
N HIS A 16 18.78 -4.56 -19.33
CA HIS A 16 19.89 -5.10 -18.55
C HIS A 16 20.66 -4.05 -17.73
N LYS A 17 20.03 -2.92 -17.44
CA LYS A 17 20.57 -1.81 -16.62
C LYS A 17 19.68 -1.53 -15.43
N LEU A 18 18.40 -1.29 -15.69
CA LEU A 18 17.37 -1.02 -14.68
C LEU A 18 16.30 -2.12 -14.65
N ILE A 19 16.00 -2.71 -15.81
CA ILE A 19 15.02 -3.78 -15.98
C ILE A 19 15.74 -5.02 -16.47
N PHE A 20 15.92 -5.98 -15.56
CA PHE A 20 16.60 -7.25 -15.84
C PHE A 20 15.67 -8.34 -16.35
N GLY A 21 14.37 -8.22 -16.07
CA GLY A 21 13.36 -9.14 -16.53
C GLY A 21 11.96 -8.57 -16.37
N SER A 22 11.01 -9.15 -17.10
CA SER A 22 9.61 -8.72 -17.09
C SER A 22 8.70 -9.92 -17.32
N VAL A 23 7.53 -9.93 -16.67
CA VAL A 23 6.48 -10.94 -16.87
C VAL A 23 5.17 -10.19 -17.04
N VAL A 24 4.37 -10.57 -18.03
CA VAL A 24 3.08 -9.93 -18.32
C VAL A 24 2.06 -11.01 -18.62
N SER A 25 0.87 -10.90 -18.03
CA SER A 25 -0.30 -11.71 -18.41
C SER A 25 -1.44 -10.80 -18.88
N LEU A 26 -2.05 -11.15 -20.00
CA LEU A 26 -3.17 -10.45 -20.62
C LEU A 26 -4.29 -11.44 -20.90
N LYS A 27 -5.51 -11.07 -20.49
CA LYS A 27 -6.73 -11.83 -20.78
C LYS A 27 -7.70 -10.99 -21.59
N LYS A 28 -8.16 -11.51 -22.73
CA LYS A 28 -9.21 -10.93 -23.57
C LYS A 28 -10.27 -11.98 -23.87
N GLY A 29 -11.41 -11.92 -23.18
CA GLY A 29 -12.40 -13.00 -23.21
C GLY A 29 -11.80 -14.30 -22.68
N ASN A 30 -11.80 -15.34 -23.51
CA ASN A 30 -11.19 -16.64 -23.19
C ASN A 30 -9.72 -16.76 -23.65
N ASP A 31 -9.21 -15.81 -24.44
CA ASP A 31 -7.82 -15.84 -24.90
C ASP A 31 -6.94 -15.26 -23.78
N VAL A 32 -5.94 -16.04 -23.37
CA VAL A 32 -4.93 -15.66 -22.36
C VAL A 32 -3.56 -15.74 -23.02
N TRP A 33 -2.76 -14.70 -22.80
CA TRP A 33 -1.36 -14.70 -23.16
C TRP A 33 -0.54 -14.32 -21.93
N THR A 34 0.45 -15.15 -21.59
CA THR A 34 1.45 -14.85 -20.59
C THR A 34 2.81 -14.95 -21.27
N GLY A 35 3.62 -13.90 -21.12
CA GLY A 35 4.98 -13.85 -21.64
C GLY A 35 5.96 -13.42 -20.57
N SER A 36 7.22 -13.82 -20.72
CA SER A 36 8.34 -13.28 -19.96
C SER A 36 9.48 -12.84 -20.89
N ALA A 37 10.39 -12.02 -20.35
CA ALA A 37 11.63 -11.60 -21.00
C ALA A 37 12.73 -11.39 -19.95
N GLY A 38 13.99 -11.44 -20.38
CA GLY A 38 15.14 -11.25 -19.52
C GLY A 38 15.37 -12.43 -18.56
N ASN A 39 15.65 -12.13 -17.30
CA ASN A 39 15.97 -13.14 -16.28
C ASN A 39 14.75 -13.72 -15.52
N LEU A 40 13.52 -13.42 -15.96
CA LEU A 40 12.29 -13.96 -15.37
C LEU A 40 11.64 -15.02 -16.28
N SER A 41 10.97 -15.98 -15.65
CA SER A 41 10.05 -16.92 -16.30
C SER A 41 8.60 -16.56 -15.96
N THR A 42 7.63 -17.15 -16.66
CA THR A 42 6.20 -16.95 -16.36
C THR A 42 5.80 -17.42 -14.97
N GLU A 43 6.60 -18.31 -14.36
CA GLU A 43 6.40 -18.87 -13.03
C GLU A 43 7.27 -18.19 -11.95
N SER A 44 8.07 -17.19 -12.32
CA SER A 44 8.91 -16.47 -11.35
C SER A 44 8.04 -15.79 -10.30
N GLN A 45 8.41 -15.98 -9.04
CA GLN A 45 7.84 -15.25 -7.91
C GLN A 45 8.52 -13.88 -7.79
N TYR A 46 7.74 -12.85 -7.48
CA TYR A 46 8.23 -11.49 -7.30
C TYR A 46 7.36 -10.75 -6.28
N PHE A 47 7.93 -9.69 -5.68
CA PHE A 47 7.19 -8.82 -4.77
C PHE A 47 6.17 -7.99 -5.56
N ILE A 48 4.90 -8.09 -5.18
CA ILE A 48 3.80 -7.36 -5.85
C ILE A 48 3.55 -5.96 -5.26
N ALA A 49 4.33 -5.57 -4.25
CA ALA A 49 4.30 -4.28 -3.57
C ALA A 49 2.86 -3.83 -3.23
N SER A 50 2.49 -2.60 -3.61
CA SER A 50 1.18 -2.00 -3.34
C SER A 50 -0.02 -2.74 -3.92
N THR A 51 0.17 -3.71 -4.82
CA THR A 51 -0.91 -4.61 -5.29
C THR A 51 -1.52 -5.39 -4.12
N THR A 52 -0.75 -5.66 -3.06
CA THR A 52 -1.23 -6.29 -1.83
C THR A 52 -2.44 -5.57 -1.23
N LYS A 53 -2.53 -4.23 -1.36
CA LYS A 53 -3.68 -3.45 -0.86
C LYS A 53 -5.01 -3.88 -1.49
N LEU A 54 -5.00 -4.35 -2.75
CA LEU A 54 -6.20 -4.87 -3.43
C LEU A 54 -6.69 -6.19 -2.81
N TYR A 55 -5.77 -7.07 -2.40
CA TYR A 55 -6.11 -8.31 -1.70
C TYR A 55 -6.72 -8.03 -0.33
N ILE A 56 -6.09 -7.13 0.44
CA ILE A 56 -6.63 -6.71 1.75
C ILE A 56 -8.01 -6.06 1.58
N THR A 57 -8.19 -5.22 0.56
CA THR A 57 -9.49 -4.62 0.25
C THR A 57 -10.55 -5.68 -0.04
N ALA A 58 -10.23 -6.69 -0.86
CA ALA A 58 -11.14 -7.79 -1.16
C ALA A 58 -11.55 -8.57 0.10
N ILE A 59 -10.59 -8.86 0.99
CA ILE A 59 -10.86 -9.54 2.27
C ILE A 59 -11.79 -8.69 3.15
N ILE A 60 -11.55 -7.39 3.29
CA ILE A 60 -12.40 -6.51 4.10
C ILE A 60 -13.82 -6.42 3.53
N LEU A 61 -13.97 -6.33 2.20
CA LEU A 61 -15.28 -6.32 1.56
C LEU A 61 -16.01 -7.66 1.70
N GLN A 62 -15.29 -8.78 1.68
CA GLN A 62 -15.85 -10.09 2.00
C GLN A 62 -16.36 -10.14 3.44
N LEU A 63 -15.55 -9.73 4.42
CA LEU A 63 -15.94 -9.68 5.82
C LEU A 63 -17.15 -8.76 6.06
N GLN A 64 -17.26 -7.67 5.30
CA GLN A 64 -18.46 -6.82 5.31
C GLN A 64 -19.69 -7.57 4.77
N SER A 65 -19.57 -8.28 3.65
CA SER A 65 -20.64 -9.10 3.08
C SER A 65 -21.11 -10.18 4.06
N GLU A 66 -20.19 -10.75 4.82
CA GLU A 66 -20.44 -11.75 5.87
C GLU A 66 -20.95 -11.13 7.18
N LYS A 67 -21.15 -9.80 7.22
CA LYS A 67 -21.61 -9.02 8.38
C LYS A 67 -20.70 -9.11 9.61
N VAL A 68 -19.42 -9.43 9.42
CA VAL A 68 -18.40 -9.46 10.48
C VAL A 68 -17.97 -8.04 10.87
N LEU A 69 -17.95 -7.11 9.92
CA LEU A 69 -17.63 -5.70 10.12
C LEU A 69 -18.43 -4.80 9.18
N ASN A 70 -18.43 -3.49 9.42
CA ASN A 70 -18.91 -2.47 8.48
C ASN A 70 -17.78 -1.49 8.15
N LEU A 71 -17.75 -0.97 6.92
CA LEU A 71 -16.71 0.00 6.54
C LEU A 71 -16.75 1.28 7.38
N ASP A 72 -17.90 1.65 7.92
CA ASP A 72 -18.08 2.82 8.78
C ASP A 72 -17.74 2.53 10.26
N ASP A 73 -17.35 1.29 10.58
CA ASP A 73 -16.86 0.97 11.91
C ASP A 73 -15.58 1.73 12.23
N LYS A 74 -15.51 2.22 13.48
CA LYS A 74 -14.28 2.76 14.03
C LYS A 74 -13.23 1.68 14.14
N ILE A 75 -11.99 1.99 13.77
CA ILE A 75 -10.87 1.06 13.90
C ILE A 75 -10.57 0.72 15.37
N SER A 76 -11.04 1.56 16.31
CA SER A 76 -10.98 1.33 17.75
C SER A 76 -11.75 0.10 18.24
N LYS A 77 -12.65 -0.46 17.42
CA LYS A 77 -13.28 -1.75 17.72
C LYS A 77 -12.34 -2.95 17.58
N GLY A 78 -11.34 -2.84 16.70
CA GLY A 78 -10.46 -3.96 16.33
C GLY A 78 -8.99 -3.78 16.73
N LEU A 79 -8.58 -2.57 17.11
CA LEU A 79 -7.20 -2.26 17.47
C LEU A 79 -7.06 -1.88 18.95
N PRO A 80 -5.98 -2.32 19.64
CA PRO A 80 -5.71 -1.92 21.02
C PRO A 80 -5.56 -0.40 21.16
N SER A 81 -6.02 0.16 22.28
CA SER A 81 -5.94 1.60 22.55
C SER A 81 -4.50 2.16 22.49
N GLY A 82 -3.49 1.36 22.87
CA GLY A 82 -2.08 1.75 22.76
C GLY A 82 -1.61 2.00 21.31
N ILE A 83 -2.19 1.28 20.34
CA ILE A 83 -1.93 1.49 18.91
C ILE A 83 -2.57 2.80 18.44
N LEU A 84 -3.76 3.12 18.92
CA LEU A 84 -4.54 4.25 18.43
C LEU A 84 -4.14 5.58 19.06
N LYS A 85 -3.77 5.57 20.33
CA LYS A 85 -3.44 6.80 21.06
C LYS A 85 -2.41 7.63 20.28
N ASP A 86 -2.74 8.90 20.04
CA ASP A 86 -1.90 9.87 19.32
C ASP A 86 -1.58 9.50 17.85
N LEU A 87 -2.29 8.53 17.25
CA LEU A 87 -2.11 8.12 15.85
C LEU A 87 -2.44 9.24 14.86
N HIS A 88 -3.48 10.03 15.15
CA HIS A 88 -3.96 11.10 14.30
C HIS A 88 -4.08 12.45 15.04
N ARG A 89 -2.95 12.99 15.51
CA ARG A 89 -2.91 14.34 16.09
C ARG A 89 -2.79 15.41 15.00
N TYR A 90 -3.89 16.10 14.73
CA TYR A 90 -3.95 17.15 13.70
C TYR A 90 -4.40 18.49 14.29
N LYS A 91 -3.60 19.54 14.11
CA LYS A 91 -3.88 20.91 14.58
C LYS A 91 -4.33 20.97 16.04
N GLY A 92 -3.61 20.26 16.92
CA GLY A 92 -3.86 20.26 18.36
C GLY A 92 -4.99 19.36 18.85
N LYS A 93 -5.72 18.67 17.96
CA LYS A 93 -6.76 17.70 18.30
C LYS A 93 -6.35 16.28 17.89
N ASP A 94 -6.60 15.31 18.76
CA ASP A 94 -6.48 13.89 18.43
C ASP A 94 -7.79 13.39 17.79
N TYR A 95 -7.69 12.85 16.57
CA TYR A 95 -8.80 12.28 15.80
C TYR A 95 -8.69 10.74 15.68
N SER A 96 -7.81 10.10 16.46
CA SER A 96 -7.52 8.67 16.32
C SER A 96 -8.76 7.79 16.46
N ASP A 97 -9.65 8.12 17.41
CA ASP A 97 -10.92 7.41 17.61
C ASP A 97 -11.99 7.74 16.55
N GLU A 98 -11.73 8.74 15.69
CA GLU A 98 -12.62 9.10 14.58
C GLU A 98 -12.33 8.30 13.30
N LEU A 99 -11.16 7.64 13.22
CA LEU A 99 -10.76 6.83 12.07
C LEU A 99 -11.70 5.62 11.88
N THR A 100 -12.14 5.42 10.63
CA THR A 100 -12.95 4.27 10.22
C THR A 100 -12.18 3.37 9.28
N ILE A 101 -12.64 2.14 9.12
CA ILE A 101 -12.10 1.21 8.11
C ILE A 101 -12.17 1.85 6.71
N ARG A 102 -13.28 2.52 6.38
CA ARG A 102 -13.46 3.26 5.13
C ARG A 102 -12.33 4.25 4.90
N HIS A 103 -12.01 5.07 5.91
CA HIS A 103 -10.95 6.07 5.79
C HIS A 103 -9.59 5.47 5.42
N LEU A 104 -9.26 4.31 5.99
CA LEU A 104 -8.01 3.59 5.67
C LEU A 104 -8.04 3.08 4.22
N LEU A 105 -9.10 2.37 3.83
CA LEU A 105 -9.20 1.78 2.48
C LEU A 105 -9.25 2.83 1.36
N SER A 106 -9.84 4.00 1.62
CA SER A 106 -9.98 5.07 0.63
C SER A 106 -8.87 6.10 0.66
N ASN A 107 -7.81 5.91 1.45
CA ASN A 107 -6.72 6.90 1.59
C ASN A 107 -7.23 8.28 2.03
N THR A 108 -8.31 8.32 2.82
CA THR A 108 -8.92 9.57 3.33
C THR A 108 -8.79 9.66 4.85
N SER A 109 -7.88 8.89 5.45
CA SER A 109 -7.58 8.95 6.88
C SER A 109 -6.88 10.24 7.26
N GLY A 110 -6.06 10.79 6.36
CA GLY A 110 -5.13 11.88 6.65
C GLY A 110 -3.82 11.40 7.27
N LEU A 111 -3.68 10.10 7.56
CA LEU A 111 -2.47 9.53 8.13
C LEU A 111 -1.30 9.60 7.13
N PRO A 112 -0.06 9.75 7.64
CA PRO A 112 1.13 9.69 6.82
C PRO A 112 1.57 8.24 6.58
N ASP A 113 2.17 8.01 5.41
CA ASP A 113 2.83 6.77 5.04
C ASP A 113 4.10 6.58 5.88
N TYR A 114 4.19 5.47 6.61
CA TYR A 114 5.31 5.24 7.53
C TYR A 114 6.66 5.07 6.83
N PHE A 115 6.65 4.76 5.53
CA PHE A 115 7.81 4.35 4.76
C PHE A 115 8.32 5.47 3.83
N GLU A 116 7.41 6.18 3.18
CA GLU A 116 7.72 7.20 2.17
C GLU A 116 7.63 8.64 2.68
N ASP A 117 6.80 8.94 3.69
CA ASP A 117 6.67 10.30 4.20
C ASP A 117 7.83 10.70 5.13
N LYS A 118 7.97 12.02 5.33
CA LYS A 118 9.05 12.60 6.14
C LYS A 118 8.62 12.85 7.59
N PRO A 119 9.25 12.22 8.58
CA PRO A 119 9.02 12.55 9.99
C PRO A 119 9.61 13.91 10.35
N GLY A 120 9.01 14.56 11.35
CA GLY A 120 9.53 15.83 11.89
C GLY A 120 10.88 15.59 12.57
N GLY A 121 11.98 15.87 11.86
CA GLY A 121 13.34 15.72 12.40
C GLY A 121 13.90 14.29 12.38
N GLY A 122 13.52 13.45 11.40
CA GLY A 122 14.07 12.10 11.22
C GLY A 122 14.38 11.73 9.77
N VAL A 123 14.68 10.45 9.53
CA VAL A 123 15.02 9.89 8.21
C VAL A 123 13.77 9.24 7.59
N ILE A 124 13.62 9.37 6.27
CA ILE A 124 12.62 8.64 5.47
C ILE A 124 13.10 7.19 5.34
N LEU A 125 12.27 6.21 5.72
CA LEU A 125 12.70 4.80 5.72
C LEU A 125 13.04 4.29 4.31
N LEU A 126 12.37 4.78 3.28
CA LEU A 126 12.73 4.49 1.89
C LEU A 126 14.16 4.95 1.56
N ASP A 127 14.61 6.07 2.11
CA ASP A 127 15.98 6.56 1.91
C ASP A 127 17.00 5.74 2.70
N GLU A 128 16.65 5.26 3.90
CA GLU A 128 17.47 4.27 4.63
C GLU A 128 17.66 3.00 3.79
N LEU A 129 16.57 2.46 3.24
CA LEU A 129 16.62 1.28 2.36
C LEU A 129 17.51 1.54 1.14
N ARG A 130 17.35 2.69 0.47
CA ARG A 130 18.18 3.09 -0.68
C ARG A 130 19.66 3.25 -0.32
N SER A 131 19.97 3.58 0.93
CA SER A 131 21.35 3.65 1.43
C SER A 131 21.95 2.30 1.82
N GLY A 132 21.18 1.21 1.68
CA GLY A 132 21.62 -0.16 1.97
C GLY A 132 21.24 -0.67 3.36
N ILE A 133 20.43 0.08 4.11
CA ILE A 133 19.92 -0.34 5.41
C ILE A 133 18.59 -1.07 5.20
N ASP A 134 18.67 -2.37 4.95
CA ASP A 134 17.50 -3.25 4.80
C ASP A 134 17.20 -3.95 6.13
N ARG A 135 15.99 -3.74 6.67
CA ARG A 135 15.56 -4.30 7.97
C ARG A 135 14.08 -4.62 7.98
N SER A 136 13.69 -5.55 8.84
CA SER A 136 12.28 -5.80 9.14
C SER A 136 11.71 -4.73 10.07
N TRP A 137 10.39 -4.53 10.00
CA TRP A 137 9.63 -3.74 10.95
C TRP A 137 8.47 -4.54 11.51
N THR A 138 8.19 -4.40 12.80
CA THR A 138 6.93 -4.88 13.37
C THR A 138 5.79 -3.93 13.02
N PHE A 139 4.56 -4.38 13.23
CA PHE A 139 3.37 -3.54 13.10
C PHE A 139 3.46 -2.30 14.00
N GLU A 140 3.88 -2.48 15.26
CA GLU A 140 4.03 -1.42 16.24
C GLU A 140 5.10 -0.40 15.82
N GLU A 141 6.20 -0.85 15.23
CA GLU A 141 7.26 0.04 14.75
C GLU A 141 6.79 0.90 13.56
N ALA A 142 6.05 0.31 12.61
CA ALA A 142 5.48 1.04 11.49
C ALA A 142 4.48 2.11 11.97
N VAL A 143 3.56 1.73 12.87
CA VAL A 143 2.60 2.67 13.49
C VAL A 143 3.31 3.76 14.28
N ALA A 144 4.32 3.41 15.08
CA ALA A 144 5.11 4.37 15.84
C ALA A 144 5.86 5.35 14.93
N HIS A 145 6.30 4.89 13.76
CA HIS A 145 6.92 5.76 12.76
C HIS A 145 5.92 6.81 12.25
N SER A 146 4.71 6.41 11.83
CA SER A 146 3.64 7.34 11.41
C SER A 146 3.27 8.35 12.51
N LYS A 147 3.29 7.94 13.79
CA LYS A 147 3.01 8.84 14.93
C LYS A 147 4.01 10.00 15.08
N ARG A 148 5.20 9.90 14.48
CA ARG A 148 6.22 10.97 14.49
C ARG A 148 6.02 12.01 13.39
N MET A 149 4.99 11.84 12.58
CA MET A 149 4.65 12.70 11.46
C MET A 149 3.35 13.45 11.76
N THR A 150 3.13 14.55 11.03
CA THR A 150 1.88 15.30 11.14
C THR A 150 0.89 14.77 10.09
N PRO A 151 -0.31 14.31 10.47
CA PRO A 151 -1.37 14.01 9.52
C PRO A 151 -1.67 15.19 8.59
N PHE A 152 -2.10 14.92 7.37
CA PHE A 152 -2.27 15.95 6.33
C PHE A 152 -3.58 16.73 6.45
N PHE A 153 -4.66 16.05 6.86
CA PHE A 153 -6.02 16.58 6.94
C PHE A 153 -6.84 15.78 7.95
N LYS A 154 -8.08 16.19 8.25
CA LYS A 154 -8.95 15.43 9.18
C LYS A 154 -9.48 14.15 8.52
N PRO A 155 -9.73 13.06 9.27
CA PRO A 155 -10.33 11.86 8.69
C PRO A 155 -11.63 12.17 7.94
N GLY A 156 -11.70 11.79 6.66
CA GLY A 156 -12.87 12.01 5.82
C GLY A 156 -13.06 13.44 5.29
N GLU A 157 -12.03 14.29 5.37
CA GLU A 157 -12.11 15.67 4.84
C GLU A 157 -12.46 15.69 3.35
N LYS A 158 -13.51 16.43 2.98
CA LYS A 158 -14.08 16.41 1.63
C LYS A 158 -13.03 16.85 0.58
N GLY A 159 -12.87 16.03 -0.46
CA GLY A 159 -11.94 16.31 -1.56
C GLY A 159 -10.46 16.14 -1.19
N LYS A 160 -10.16 15.49 -0.06
CA LYS A 160 -8.80 15.17 0.37
C LYS A 160 -8.57 13.66 0.32
N ALA A 161 -7.40 13.28 -0.18
CA ALA A 161 -6.85 11.94 -0.08
C ALA A 161 -5.33 12.05 0.00
N HIS A 162 -4.71 11.17 0.77
CA HIS A 162 -3.25 11.01 0.87
C HIS A 162 -2.96 9.52 0.86
N TYR A 163 -2.11 9.09 -0.06
CA TYR A 163 -1.77 7.68 -0.20
C TYR A 163 -0.87 7.27 0.97
N SER A 164 -1.32 6.31 1.77
CA SER A 164 -0.64 5.81 2.98
C SER A 164 -0.83 4.31 3.19
#